data_AF-A0A225AXP1-F1
#
_entry.id   AF-A0A225AXP1-F1
#
_cell.length_a   1.000
_cell.length_b   1.000
_cell.length_c   1.000
_cell.angle_alpha   90.00
_cell.angle_beta   90.00
_cell.angle_gamma   90.00
#
_symmetry.space_group_name_H-M   'P 1'
#
loop_
_entity.id
_entity.type
_entity.pdbx_description
1 polymer ?
#
loop_
_entity_poly.entity_id
_entity_poly.type
_entity_poly.pdbx_seq_one_letter_code
_entity_poly.pdbx_strand_id
1 'polypeptide(L)'
;MFKLPKSRFSTVVSDSSSRISSMQSFDMKRDTSEPNQRKGKELQTQVSNLWRIVWLGLYQLHDNHGPYHVDRLVQLYFGAGMAVYDILDKVGDSYERSKSHKGPLGLLGYALSNRAISNLRLYEGLSIDTLKSVIQLLEAYKHEIASLGEVYELLRSLQVGLRTPTSNDEKAVLEHYPPLADQLARRLVHLDARLDVLMAELEDEHMESFGDSPQRNGWLVRDMVYPNILSHSGMSRKIS
;
A
#
# COMPACT_ATOMS: atom_id res chain seq x y z
N MET A 1 -51.26 -20.98 -66.65
CA MET A 1 -51.44 -20.99 -68.13
C MET A 1 -50.82 -19.71 -68.69
N PHE A 2 -50.17 -19.79 -69.86
CA PHE A 2 -49.40 -18.68 -70.44
C PHE A 2 -50.28 -17.56 -71.02
N LYS A 3 -49.77 -16.32 -70.99
CA LYS A 3 -49.79 -15.38 -72.13
C LYS A 3 -48.81 -14.21 -71.92
N LEU A 4 -47.79 -14.15 -72.76
CA LEU A 4 -46.98 -12.95 -73.02
C LEU A 4 -47.73 -12.04 -74.03
N PRO A 5 -47.34 -10.76 -74.12
CA PRO A 5 -47.02 -10.20 -75.43
C PRO A 5 -45.62 -9.58 -75.51
N LYS A 6 -45.11 -9.49 -76.74
CA LYS A 6 -43.75 -9.03 -77.09
C LYS A 6 -43.78 -7.62 -77.67
N SER A 7 -42.75 -6.81 -77.37
CA SER A 7 -42.17 -5.77 -78.24
C SER A 7 -40.78 -5.40 -77.63
N ARG A 8 -39.61 -5.34 -78.28
CA ARG A 8 -39.15 -4.77 -79.58
C ARG A 8 -39.49 -3.27 -79.66
N PHE A 9 -38.59 -2.29 -79.79
CA PHE A 9 -37.14 -2.17 -80.09
C PHE A 9 -36.57 -0.96 -79.27
N SER A 10 -35.27 -0.62 -79.16
CA SER A 10 -34.01 -1.15 -79.74
C SER A 10 -32.75 -0.74 -78.94
N THR A 11 -31.59 -1.26 -79.38
CA THR A 11 -30.23 -0.67 -79.46
C THR A 11 -30.20 0.86 -79.65
N VAL A 12 -29.21 1.68 -79.25
CA VAL A 12 -27.72 1.59 -79.07
C VAL A 12 -27.36 2.57 -77.91
N VAL A 13 -26.18 2.70 -77.27
CA VAL A 13 -24.77 2.27 -77.47
C VAL A 13 -24.11 1.93 -76.11
N SER A 14 -22.96 1.26 -76.13
CA SER A 14 -21.99 1.15 -75.02
C SER A 14 -21.35 2.50 -74.66
N ASP A 15 -21.00 2.70 -73.38
CA ASP A 15 -19.57 2.69 -73.02
C ASP A 15 -19.37 2.28 -71.54
N SER A 16 -18.12 2.19 -71.15
CA SER A 16 -17.56 1.34 -70.11
C SER A 16 -17.05 2.13 -68.89
N SER A 17 -16.53 1.37 -67.91
CA SER A 17 -15.67 1.84 -66.81
C SER A 17 -16.32 2.33 -65.51
N SER A 18 -16.44 1.38 -64.59
CA SER A 18 -15.91 1.42 -63.22
C SER A 18 -16.06 2.70 -62.36
N ARG A 19 -16.72 2.56 -61.20
CA ARG A 19 -16.05 2.45 -59.88
C ARG A 19 -17.06 2.46 -58.73
N ILE A 20 -16.99 1.39 -57.97
CA ILE A 20 -17.52 1.24 -56.62
C ILE A 20 -17.10 2.47 -55.77
N SER A 21 -18.05 3.11 -55.11
CA SER A 21 -17.77 3.97 -53.96
C SER A 21 -18.74 3.63 -52.84
N SER A 22 -18.43 2.53 -52.15
CA SER A 22 -19.08 2.18 -50.89
C SER A 22 -18.56 3.15 -49.84
N MET A 23 -19.40 4.07 -49.36
CA MET A 23 -19.04 4.95 -48.25
C MET A 23 -18.94 4.11 -46.98
N GLN A 24 -17.72 3.64 -46.69
CA GLN A 24 -17.38 3.12 -45.38
C GLN A 24 -17.54 4.25 -44.36
N SER A 25 -18.55 4.12 -43.50
CA SER A 25 -18.61 4.89 -42.26
C SER A 25 -17.40 4.53 -41.42
N PHE A 26 -16.43 5.43 -41.34
CA PHE A 26 -15.36 5.36 -40.35
C PHE A 26 -15.97 5.59 -38.97
N ASP A 27 -16.45 4.50 -38.40
CA ASP A 27 -16.87 4.43 -37.01
C ASP A 27 -15.61 4.56 -36.16
N MET A 28 -15.20 5.81 -35.90
CA MET A 28 -14.13 6.12 -34.97
C MET A 28 -14.57 5.65 -33.59
N LYS A 29 -14.19 4.41 -33.24
CA LYS A 29 -14.08 3.96 -31.86
C LYS A 29 -13.14 4.91 -31.14
N ARG A 30 -13.72 5.96 -30.54
CA ARG A 30 -13.05 6.85 -29.61
C ARG A 30 -12.41 5.96 -28.55
N ASP A 31 -11.09 5.99 -28.46
CA ASP A 31 -10.31 5.11 -27.59
C ASP A 31 -10.71 5.32 -26.12
N THR A 32 -11.56 4.44 -25.59
CA THR A 32 -11.99 4.45 -24.18
C THR A 32 -10.87 4.01 -23.24
N SER A 33 -9.74 3.58 -23.80
CA SER A 33 -8.49 3.23 -23.12
C SER A 33 -7.81 4.45 -22.47
N GLU A 34 -7.69 5.59 -23.17
CA GLU A 34 -7.01 6.79 -22.68
C GLU A 34 -7.53 7.33 -21.33
N PRO A 35 -8.84 7.59 -21.13
CA PRO A 35 -9.32 8.16 -19.87
C PRO A 35 -9.12 7.19 -18.70
N ASN A 36 -9.24 5.88 -18.93
CA ASN A 36 -9.02 4.86 -17.90
C ASN A 36 -7.53 4.72 -17.55
N GLN A 37 -6.62 4.77 -18.53
CA GLN A 37 -5.18 4.78 -18.27
C GLN A 37 -4.72 6.01 -17.47
N ARG A 38 -5.25 7.20 -17.79
CA ARG A 38 -4.94 8.44 -17.04
C ARG A 38 -5.41 8.31 -15.58
N LYS A 39 -6.64 7.83 -15.37
CA LYS A 39 -7.21 7.60 -14.03
C LYS A 39 -6.46 6.53 -13.24
N GLY A 40 -5.99 5.46 -13.88
CA GLY A 40 -5.14 4.44 -13.24
C GLY A 40 -3.83 5.04 -12.70
N LYS A 41 -3.14 5.86 -13.51
CA LYS A 41 -1.90 6.56 -13.09
C LYS A 41 -2.12 7.56 -11.96
N GLU A 42 -3.26 8.25 -11.96
CA GLU A 42 -3.65 9.16 -10.87
C GLU A 42 -3.86 8.39 -9.55
N LEU A 43 -4.58 7.26 -9.60
CA LEU A 43 -4.79 6.40 -8.42
C LEU A 43 -3.48 5.76 -7.93
N GLN A 44 -2.60 5.29 -8.82
CA GLN A 44 -1.25 4.81 -8.45
C GLN A 44 -0.44 5.91 -7.74
N THR A 45 -0.49 7.15 -8.25
CA THR A 45 0.16 8.30 -7.60
C THR A 45 -0.43 8.56 -6.21
N GLN A 46 -1.75 8.44 -6.05
CA GLN A 46 -2.42 8.56 -4.76
C GLN A 46 -2.00 7.44 -3.78
N VAL A 47 -1.87 6.19 -4.25
CA VAL A 47 -1.33 5.06 -3.47
C VAL A 47 0.08 5.38 -2.97
N SER A 48 1.00 5.81 -3.84
CA SER A 48 2.37 6.17 -3.44
C SER A 48 2.41 7.29 -2.40
N ASN A 49 1.59 8.33 -2.57
CA ASN A 49 1.51 9.44 -1.61
C ASN A 49 0.95 9.00 -0.24
N LEU A 50 -0.14 8.21 -0.23
CA LEU A 50 -0.72 7.69 1.00
C LEU A 50 0.21 6.72 1.71
N TRP A 51 0.84 5.81 0.96
CA TRP A 51 1.85 4.90 1.47
C TRP A 51 2.98 5.65 2.18
N ARG A 52 3.48 6.75 1.59
CA ARG A 52 4.51 7.60 2.21
C ARG A 52 4.04 8.21 3.52
N ILE A 53 2.80 8.73 3.55
CA ILE A 53 2.20 9.34 4.76
C ILE A 53 2.06 8.30 5.87
N VAL A 54 1.56 7.11 5.56
CA VAL A 54 1.43 6.00 6.52
C VAL A 54 2.79 5.54 7.01
N TRP A 55 3.75 5.32 6.10
CA TRP A 55 5.10 4.88 6.43
C TRP A 55 5.79 5.83 7.41
N LEU A 56 5.75 7.13 7.11
CA LEU A 56 6.37 8.18 7.94
C LEU A 56 5.55 8.57 9.19
N GLY A 57 4.28 8.19 9.24
CA GLY A 57 3.38 8.48 10.37
C GLY A 57 3.26 7.35 11.39
N LEU A 58 3.54 6.10 10.99
CA LEU A 58 3.43 4.92 11.85
C LEU A 58 4.74 4.18 12.08
N TYR A 59 5.60 4.06 11.07
CA TYR A 59 6.72 3.12 11.11
C TYR A 59 8.08 3.81 11.23
N GLN A 60 8.37 4.85 10.43
CA GLN A 60 9.70 5.48 10.37
C GLN A 60 9.68 7.00 10.55
N LEU A 61 10.54 7.53 11.42
CA LEU A 61 10.66 8.96 11.68
C LEU A 61 11.48 9.67 10.59
N HIS A 62 11.09 10.91 10.27
CA HIS A 62 11.78 11.86 9.38
C HIS A 62 11.84 11.45 7.89
N ASP A 63 12.53 10.37 7.54
CA ASP A 63 12.77 9.92 6.15
C ASP A 63 13.02 8.39 6.06
N ASN A 64 13.34 7.87 4.87
CA ASN A 64 13.57 6.43 4.60
C ASN A 64 14.81 5.83 5.30
N HIS A 65 15.63 6.66 5.95
CA HIS A 65 16.84 6.26 6.70
C HIS A 65 16.78 6.63 8.19
N GLY A 66 15.74 7.36 8.63
CA GLY A 66 15.54 7.70 10.03
C GLY A 66 15.18 6.51 10.94
N PRO A 67 15.19 6.72 12.27
CA PRO A 67 14.89 5.68 13.24
C PRO A 67 13.42 5.26 13.21
N TYR A 68 13.09 4.05 13.66
CA TYR A 68 11.70 3.60 13.67
C TYR A 68 10.94 4.20 14.86
N HIS A 69 9.63 4.41 14.67
CA HIS A 69 8.73 4.87 15.73
C HIS A 69 8.75 3.93 16.94
N VAL A 70 8.81 2.61 16.69
CA VAL A 70 8.92 1.59 17.75
C VAL A 70 10.15 1.84 18.65
N ASP A 71 11.34 2.07 18.09
CA ASP A 71 12.57 2.30 18.85
C ASP A 71 12.46 3.58 19.71
N ARG A 72 11.86 4.63 19.15
CA ARG A 72 11.65 5.89 19.87
C ARG A 72 10.59 5.77 20.98
N LEU A 73 9.57 4.94 20.79
CA LEU A 73 8.59 4.61 21.84
C LEU A 73 9.22 3.77 22.94
N VAL A 74 10.12 2.83 22.64
CA VAL A 74 10.89 2.08 23.64
C VAL A 74 11.68 3.04 24.55
N GLN A 75 12.37 4.02 23.96
CA GLN A 75 13.11 5.03 24.71
C GLN A 75 12.20 5.84 25.65
N LEU A 76 11.02 6.24 25.18
CA LEU A 76 10.05 6.98 25.99
C LEU A 76 9.42 6.09 27.08
N TYR A 77 9.15 4.82 26.81
CA TYR A 77 8.62 3.87 27.79
C TYR A 77 9.57 3.70 28.98
N PHE A 78 10.87 3.52 28.71
CA PHE A 78 11.89 3.50 29.77
C PHE A 78 12.07 4.88 30.43
N GLY A 79 12.05 5.96 29.65
CA GLY A 79 12.12 7.33 30.18
C GLY A 79 10.91 7.75 31.04
N ALA A 80 9.80 7.02 30.95
CA ALA A 80 8.61 7.15 31.79
C ALA A 80 8.72 6.38 33.12
N GLY A 81 9.88 5.78 33.40
CA GLY A 81 10.19 5.14 34.67
C GLY A 81 10.15 3.61 34.66
N MET A 82 9.75 2.99 33.55
CA MET A 82 9.71 1.52 33.47
C MET A 82 11.12 0.92 33.44
N ALA A 83 11.41 0.03 34.39
CA ALA A 83 12.67 -0.68 34.45
C ALA A 83 12.78 -1.79 33.38
N VAL A 84 14.01 -2.05 32.91
CA VAL A 84 14.30 -3.17 31.99
C VAL A 84 14.16 -4.54 32.70
N TYR A 85 14.29 -4.57 34.03
CA TYR A 85 14.37 -5.79 34.84
C TYR A 85 13.08 -6.63 34.85
N ASP A 86 11.91 -5.99 34.73
CA ASP A 86 10.60 -6.67 34.72
C ASP A 86 10.39 -7.58 33.48
N ILE A 87 11.23 -7.41 32.46
CA ILE A 87 11.28 -8.25 31.25
C ILE A 87 12.15 -9.51 31.45
N LEU A 88 13.06 -9.49 32.44
CA LEU A 88 14.08 -10.53 32.66
C LEU A 88 13.76 -11.47 33.84
N ASP A 89 13.17 -10.97 34.93
CA ASP A 89 13.02 -11.76 36.16
C ASP A 89 11.82 -12.73 36.21
N LYS A 90 10.91 -12.70 35.23
CA LYS A 90 9.81 -13.68 35.13
C LYS A 90 10.25 -15.03 34.54
N VAL A 91 11.15 -15.69 35.26
CA VAL A 91 11.70 -17.02 34.94
C VAL A 91 10.69 -18.15 35.16
N GLY A 92 9.67 -17.95 36.02
CA GLY A 92 8.76 -19.00 36.52
C GLY A 92 7.69 -19.55 35.57
N ASP A 93 6.89 -18.70 34.91
CA ASP A 93 5.66 -19.15 34.23
C ASP A 93 5.76 -19.18 32.70
N SER A 94 5.94 -20.39 32.16
CA SER A 94 5.93 -20.64 30.71
C SER A 94 4.59 -20.30 30.03
N TYR A 95 3.49 -20.32 30.78
CA TYR A 95 2.16 -19.96 30.26
C TYR A 95 1.97 -18.45 30.15
N GLU A 96 2.38 -17.66 31.16
CA GLU A 96 2.38 -16.18 31.07
C GLU A 96 3.39 -15.67 30.05
N ARG A 97 4.52 -16.37 29.86
CA ARG A 97 5.54 -15.99 28.88
C ARG A 97 4.94 -15.83 27.48
N SER A 98 3.91 -16.58 27.11
CA SER A 98 3.18 -16.43 25.83
C SER A 98 2.55 -15.03 25.62
N LYS A 99 2.11 -14.36 26.70
CA LYS A 99 1.66 -12.95 26.66
C LYS A 99 2.84 -11.96 26.67
N SER A 100 3.97 -12.36 27.25
CA SER A 100 5.18 -11.54 27.44
C SER A 100 6.15 -11.51 26.24
N HIS A 101 5.88 -12.20 25.13
CA HIS A 101 6.79 -12.32 23.98
C HIS A 101 7.04 -11.02 23.16
N LYS A 102 6.70 -9.84 23.69
CA LYS A 102 6.60 -8.59 22.90
C LYS A 102 7.35 -7.38 23.47
N GLY A 103 8.44 -7.62 24.20
CA GLY A 103 9.34 -6.56 24.67
C GLY A 103 8.66 -5.50 25.55
N PRO A 104 9.25 -4.30 25.70
CA PRO A 104 8.71 -3.27 26.59
C PRO A 104 7.38 -2.66 26.13
N LEU A 105 7.04 -2.73 24.84
CA LEU A 105 5.83 -2.08 24.27
C LEU A 105 4.64 -3.04 24.06
N GLY A 106 4.74 -4.29 24.53
CA GLY A 106 3.64 -5.26 24.44
C GLY A 106 3.10 -5.43 23.01
N LEU A 107 1.78 -5.53 22.86
CA LEU A 107 1.14 -5.76 21.56
C LEU A 107 1.49 -4.68 20.53
N LEU A 108 1.67 -3.43 20.96
CA LEU A 108 2.03 -2.31 20.08
C LEU A 108 3.45 -2.45 19.52
N GLY A 109 4.41 -2.91 20.33
CA GLY A 109 5.77 -3.18 19.88
C GLY A 109 5.81 -4.19 18.73
N TYR A 110 4.99 -5.24 18.81
CA TYR A 110 4.82 -6.21 17.73
C TYR A 110 4.18 -5.60 16.49
N ALA A 111 3.08 -4.86 16.63
CA ALA A 111 2.36 -4.26 15.50
C ALA A 111 3.24 -3.25 14.73
N LEU A 112 4.00 -2.40 15.42
CA LEU A 112 4.91 -1.44 14.78
C LEU A 112 6.21 -2.07 14.24
N SER A 113 6.55 -3.28 14.72
CA SER A 113 7.63 -4.09 14.14
C SER A 113 7.16 -4.84 12.89
N ASN A 114 5.87 -5.17 12.80
CA ASN A 114 5.27 -5.75 11.61
C ASN A 114 5.06 -4.68 10.53
N ARG A 115 6.05 -4.52 9.66
CA ARG A 115 6.09 -3.48 8.63
C ARG A 115 5.38 -3.95 7.36
N ALA A 116 4.21 -4.59 7.47
CA ALA A 116 3.55 -5.28 6.34
C ALA A 116 3.42 -4.39 5.09
N ILE A 117 3.08 -3.10 5.27
CA ILE A 117 3.00 -2.13 4.17
C ILE A 117 4.31 -1.95 3.37
N SER A 118 5.51 -2.26 3.92
CA SER A 118 6.76 -2.18 3.16
C SER A 118 6.82 -3.13 1.97
N ASN A 119 6.00 -4.18 2.00
CA ASN A 119 5.97 -5.24 1.01
C ASN A 119 4.88 -5.03 -0.06
N LEU A 120 4.06 -3.98 0.07
CA LEU A 120 3.00 -3.67 -0.88
C LEU A 120 3.58 -3.48 -2.29
N ARG A 121 3.13 -4.34 -3.21
CA ARG A 121 3.42 -4.27 -4.65
C ARG A 121 2.21 -3.77 -5.42
N LEU A 122 2.49 -3.03 -6.49
CA LEU A 122 1.52 -2.72 -7.54
C LEU A 122 1.97 -3.38 -8.84
N TYR A 123 1.01 -3.84 -9.61
CA TYR A 123 1.22 -4.54 -10.87
C TYR A 123 0.76 -3.69 -12.05
N GLU A 124 1.27 -3.97 -13.24
CA GLU A 124 0.75 -3.35 -14.46
C GLU A 124 -0.68 -3.85 -14.74
N GLY A 125 -1.54 -2.99 -15.27
CA GLY A 125 -2.89 -3.37 -15.68
C GLY A 125 -3.94 -3.50 -14.57
N LEU A 126 -3.58 -3.34 -13.28
CA LEU A 126 -4.53 -3.39 -12.16
C LEU A 126 -5.76 -2.50 -12.38
N SER A 127 -6.93 -3.03 -12.04
CA SER A 127 -8.20 -2.35 -12.20
C SER A 127 -8.32 -1.11 -11.31
N ILE A 128 -9.17 -0.19 -11.77
CA ILE A 128 -9.51 1.03 -11.04
C ILE A 128 -10.12 0.73 -9.66
N ASP A 129 -10.83 -0.39 -9.50
CA ASP A 129 -11.50 -0.73 -8.25
C ASP A 129 -10.52 -1.36 -7.23
N THR A 130 -9.60 -2.22 -7.66
CA THR A 130 -8.53 -2.72 -6.79
C THR A 130 -7.60 -1.59 -6.33
N LEU A 131 -7.26 -0.64 -7.20
CA LEU A 131 -6.50 0.56 -6.80
C LEU A 131 -7.26 1.41 -5.76
N LYS A 132 -8.60 1.51 -5.84
CA LYS A 132 -9.41 2.14 -4.78
C LYS A 132 -9.39 1.34 -3.47
N SER A 133 -9.43 0.01 -3.51
CA SER A 133 -9.35 -0.84 -2.32
C SER A 133 -8.03 -0.61 -1.57
N VAL A 134 -6.90 -0.51 -2.30
CA VAL A 134 -5.60 -0.14 -1.72
C VAL A 134 -5.64 1.26 -1.09
N ILE A 135 -6.21 2.25 -1.78
CA ILE A 135 -6.38 3.62 -1.26
C ILE A 135 -7.22 3.63 0.03
N GLN A 136 -8.34 2.90 0.07
CA GLN A 136 -9.22 2.82 1.24
C GLN A 136 -8.51 2.19 2.45
N LEU A 137 -7.71 1.14 2.22
CA LEU A 137 -6.94 0.50 3.29
C LEU A 137 -5.83 1.42 3.81
N LEU A 138 -5.09 2.10 2.92
CA LEU A 138 -4.06 3.07 3.32
C LEU A 138 -4.65 4.30 4.04
N GLU A 139 -5.83 4.77 3.65
CA GLU A 139 -6.55 5.79 4.41
C GLU A 139 -6.90 5.29 5.83
N ALA A 140 -7.34 4.04 5.99
CA ALA A 140 -7.61 3.46 7.31
C ALA A 140 -6.35 3.41 8.20
N TYR A 141 -5.19 3.02 7.66
CA TYR A 141 -3.91 3.16 8.37
C TYR A 141 -3.57 4.62 8.72
N LYS A 142 -3.80 5.56 7.80
CA LYS A 142 -3.53 6.99 8.02
C LYS A 142 -4.37 7.59 9.16
N HIS A 143 -5.57 7.05 9.42
CA HIS A 143 -6.39 7.46 10.57
C HIS A 143 -5.75 7.06 11.92
N GLU A 144 -4.96 5.98 11.96
CA GLU A 144 -4.28 5.51 13.18
C GLU A 144 -3.02 6.31 13.54
N ILE A 145 -2.53 7.19 12.66
CA ILE A 145 -1.40 8.09 12.95
C ILE A 145 -1.71 9.00 14.15
N ALA A 146 -2.95 9.47 14.28
CA ALA A 146 -3.39 10.28 15.41
C ALA A 146 -3.32 9.49 16.74
N SER A 147 -3.81 8.24 16.75
CA SER A 147 -3.71 7.34 17.90
C SER A 147 -2.26 7.03 18.29
N LEU A 148 -1.33 6.93 17.33
CA LEU A 148 0.09 6.80 17.67
C LEU A 148 0.65 8.08 18.30
N GLY A 149 0.20 9.25 17.85
CA GLY A 149 0.49 10.55 18.46
C GLY A 149 0.03 10.64 19.92
N GLU A 150 -1.15 10.13 20.25
CA GLU A 150 -1.65 10.06 21.63
C GLU A 150 -0.74 9.20 22.53
N VAL A 151 -0.24 8.06 22.04
CA VAL A 151 0.74 7.23 22.78
C VAL A 151 2.05 7.99 23.00
N TYR A 152 2.50 8.78 22.02
CA TYR A 152 3.67 9.65 22.18
C TYR A 152 3.47 10.71 23.26
N GLU A 153 2.34 11.42 23.23
CA GLU A 153 2.04 12.47 24.22
C GLU A 153 1.88 11.90 25.63
N LEU A 154 1.22 10.75 25.78
CA LEU A 154 1.11 10.06 27.06
C LEU A 154 2.50 9.72 27.63
N LEU A 155 3.35 9.01 26.87
CA LEU A 155 4.67 8.64 27.36
C LEU A 155 5.57 9.85 27.61
N ARG A 156 5.41 10.94 26.84
CA ARG A 156 6.07 12.23 27.10
C ARG A 156 5.61 12.88 28.42
N SER A 157 4.31 12.86 28.71
CA SER A 157 3.77 13.42 29.97
C SER A 157 4.21 12.65 31.21
N LEU A 158 4.52 11.35 31.05
CA LEU A 158 4.97 10.47 32.13
C LEU A 158 6.50 10.43 32.31
N GLN A 159 7.29 11.21 31.54
CA GLN A 159 8.75 11.18 31.65
C GLN A 159 9.23 11.56 33.05
N VAL A 160 10.07 10.73 33.66
CA VAL A 160 10.66 11.00 34.99
C VAL A 160 11.86 11.97 34.90
N GLY A 161 12.50 12.06 33.72
CA GLY A 161 13.69 12.89 33.52
C GLY A 161 14.96 12.24 34.06
N LEU A 162 15.73 12.97 34.87
CA LEU A 162 17.02 12.51 35.42
C LEU A 162 16.92 11.92 36.84
N ARG A 163 15.73 11.90 37.45
CA ARG A 163 15.53 11.30 38.78
C ARG A 163 15.38 9.78 38.67
N THR A 164 15.70 9.07 39.75
CA THR A 164 15.38 7.65 39.88
C THR A 164 13.86 7.45 39.75
N PRO A 165 13.40 6.48 38.93
CA PRO A 165 12.00 6.07 38.91
C PRO A 165 11.51 5.62 40.29
N THR A 166 10.23 5.82 40.55
CA THR A 166 9.53 5.33 41.74
C THR A 166 8.41 4.39 41.32
N SER A 167 7.94 3.52 42.22
CA SER A 167 6.82 2.61 41.95
C SER A 167 5.51 3.33 41.61
N ASN A 168 5.38 4.62 41.92
CA ASN A 168 4.24 5.43 41.47
C ASN A 168 4.32 5.78 39.98
N ASP A 169 5.54 5.96 39.44
CA ASP A 169 5.76 6.23 38.02
C ASP A 169 5.48 4.98 37.19
N GLU A 170 6.05 3.84 37.62
CA GLU A 170 5.78 2.52 37.03
C GLU A 170 4.28 2.21 37.04
N LYS A 171 3.60 2.46 38.18
CA LYS A 171 2.15 2.29 38.27
C LYS A 171 1.40 3.21 37.30
N ALA A 172 1.77 4.48 37.17
CA ALA A 172 1.11 5.41 36.26
C ALA A 172 1.25 4.97 34.79
N VAL A 173 2.42 4.45 34.39
CA VAL A 173 2.61 3.85 33.07
C VAL A 173 1.73 2.60 32.91
N LEU A 174 1.76 1.65 33.86
CA LEU A 174 0.97 0.42 33.80
C LEU A 174 -0.56 0.68 33.82
N GLU A 175 -1.02 1.77 34.42
CA GLU A 175 -2.43 2.15 34.48
C GLU A 175 -2.91 2.82 33.18
N HIS A 176 -2.08 3.67 32.55
CA HIS A 176 -2.51 4.50 31.42
C HIS A 176 -2.02 4.03 30.05
N TYR A 177 -0.84 3.41 29.94
CA TYR A 177 -0.29 2.99 28.64
C TYR A 177 -1.03 1.81 28.02
N PRO A 178 -1.28 0.67 28.72
CA PRO A 178 -1.86 -0.51 28.08
C PRO A 178 -3.24 -0.28 27.43
N PRO A 179 -4.22 0.43 28.04
CA PRO A 179 -5.52 0.66 27.42
C PRO A 179 -5.42 1.36 26.06
N LEU A 180 -4.55 2.36 25.94
CA LEU A 180 -4.33 3.13 24.72
C LEU A 180 -3.52 2.33 23.68
N ALA A 181 -2.41 1.74 24.12
CA ALA A 181 -1.49 1.01 23.27
C ALA A 181 -2.10 -0.27 22.68
N ASP A 182 -2.81 -1.08 23.48
CA ASP A 182 -3.45 -2.31 23.00
C ASP A 182 -4.59 -2.01 22.02
N GLN A 183 -5.35 -0.94 22.21
CA GLN A 183 -6.44 -0.57 21.29
C GLN A 183 -5.88 -0.15 19.92
N LEU A 184 -4.81 0.64 19.88
CA LEU A 184 -4.09 0.94 18.64
C LEU A 184 -3.51 -0.33 18.02
N ALA A 185 -2.81 -1.15 18.80
CA ALA A 185 -2.12 -2.32 18.30
C ALA A 185 -3.06 -3.37 17.70
N ARG A 186 -4.25 -3.58 18.28
CA ARG A 186 -5.29 -4.46 17.71
C ARG A 186 -5.81 -3.94 16.37
N ARG A 187 -5.96 -2.62 16.22
CA ARG A 187 -6.39 -2.00 14.96
C ARG A 187 -5.31 -2.15 13.89
N LEU A 188 -4.05 -1.90 14.21
CA LEU A 188 -2.91 -2.12 13.30
C LEU A 188 -2.80 -3.59 12.86
N VAL A 189 -2.84 -4.56 13.79
CA VAL A 189 -2.80 -5.99 13.45
C VAL A 189 -3.99 -6.41 12.56
N HIS A 190 -5.18 -5.81 12.76
CA HIS A 190 -6.33 -6.07 11.90
C HIS A 190 -6.16 -5.44 10.50
N LEU A 191 -5.53 -4.27 10.39
CA LEU A 191 -5.20 -3.65 9.11
C LEU A 191 -4.11 -4.46 8.36
N ASP A 192 -3.10 -4.97 9.07
CA ASP A 192 -2.07 -5.85 8.50
C ASP A 192 -2.71 -7.12 7.91
N ALA A 193 -3.60 -7.79 8.65
CA ALA A 193 -4.30 -8.98 8.14
C ALA A 193 -5.19 -8.67 6.91
N ARG A 194 -5.77 -7.47 6.83
CA ARG A 194 -6.51 -7.01 5.64
C ARG A 194 -5.59 -6.67 4.48
N LEU A 195 -4.38 -6.18 4.75
CA LEU A 195 -3.36 -5.93 3.74
C LEU A 195 -2.85 -7.24 3.14
N ASP A 196 -2.59 -8.26 3.97
CA ASP A 196 -2.13 -9.57 3.49
C ASP A 196 -3.15 -10.20 2.52
N VAL A 197 -4.45 -10.11 2.83
CA VAL A 197 -5.52 -10.54 1.91
C VAL A 197 -5.52 -9.70 0.62
N LEU A 198 -5.44 -8.38 0.72
CA LEU A 198 -5.46 -7.50 -0.45
C LEU A 198 -4.20 -7.68 -1.32
N MET A 199 -3.05 -8.02 -0.75
CA MET A 199 -1.83 -8.36 -1.50
C MET A 199 -1.98 -9.66 -2.28
N ALA A 200 -2.68 -10.66 -1.73
CA ALA A 200 -3.05 -11.86 -2.48
C ALA A 200 -4.04 -11.54 -3.62
N GLU A 201 -5.09 -10.74 -3.36
CA GLU A 201 -6.04 -10.30 -4.40
C GLU A 201 -5.35 -9.53 -5.54
N LEU A 202 -4.37 -8.67 -5.22
CA LEU A 202 -3.52 -7.96 -6.19
C LEU A 202 -2.67 -8.91 -7.06
N GLU A 203 -2.16 -9.99 -6.48
CA GLU A 203 -1.39 -11.01 -7.18
C GLU A 203 -2.29 -11.88 -8.08
N ASP A 204 -3.46 -12.29 -7.58
CA ASP A 204 -4.45 -13.07 -8.33
C ASP A 204 -4.97 -12.30 -9.55
N GLU A 205 -5.37 -11.03 -9.41
CA GLU A 205 -5.83 -10.18 -10.54
C GLU A 205 -4.74 -10.01 -11.61
N HIS A 206 -3.48 -9.86 -11.21
CA HIS A 206 -2.36 -9.79 -12.14
C HIS A 206 -2.12 -11.13 -12.85
N MET A 207 -2.22 -12.25 -12.12
CA MET A 207 -2.11 -13.60 -12.68
C MET A 207 -3.24 -13.93 -13.67
N GLU A 208 -4.48 -13.51 -13.40
CA GLU A 208 -5.60 -13.63 -14.36
C GLU A 208 -5.36 -12.81 -15.63
N SER A 209 -4.76 -11.62 -15.50
CA SER A 209 -4.55 -10.68 -16.60
C SER A 209 -3.33 -11.02 -17.49
N PHE A 210 -2.27 -11.63 -16.93
CA PHE A 210 -0.98 -11.81 -17.62
C PHE A 210 -0.38 -13.22 -17.54
N GLY A 211 -0.96 -14.15 -16.77
CA GLY A 211 -0.51 -15.53 -16.63
C GLY A 211 0.94 -15.66 -16.12
N ASP A 212 1.65 -16.70 -16.56
CA ASP A 212 3.04 -17.00 -16.19
C ASP A 212 4.10 -16.10 -16.89
N SER A 213 3.74 -14.89 -17.36
CA SER A 213 4.67 -14.06 -18.13
C SER A 213 5.90 -13.60 -17.32
N PRO A 214 7.07 -13.38 -17.97
CA PRO A 214 8.25 -12.83 -17.29
C PRO A 214 8.11 -11.35 -16.89
N GLN A 215 7.00 -10.67 -17.22
CA GLN A 215 6.68 -9.33 -16.71
C GLN A 215 6.15 -9.33 -15.25
N ARG A 216 6.01 -10.51 -14.63
CA ARG A 216 5.53 -10.79 -13.26
C ARG A 216 5.98 -9.88 -12.10
N ASN A 217 7.08 -9.14 -12.25
CA ASN A 217 7.69 -8.39 -11.16
C ASN A 217 7.00 -7.04 -10.93
N GLY A 218 5.87 -7.07 -10.22
CA GLY A 218 5.20 -5.88 -9.70
C GLY A 218 6.14 -5.02 -8.85
N TRP A 219 5.97 -3.70 -8.94
CA TRP A 219 6.83 -2.70 -8.31
C TRP A 219 6.47 -2.53 -6.83
N LEU A 220 7.46 -2.58 -5.94
CA LEU A 220 7.28 -2.19 -4.55
C LEU A 220 6.94 -0.70 -4.49
N VAL A 221 5.84 -0.34 -3.80
CA VAL A 221 5.44 1.07 -3.64
C VAL A 221 6.55 1.86 -2.94
N ARG A 222 7.31 1.23 -2.04
CA ARG A 222 8.49 1.81 -1.41
C ARG A 222 9.53 2.31 -2.43
N ASP A 223 9.82 1.53 -3.47
CA ASP A 223 10.83 1.87 -4.48
C ASP A 223 10.34 2.97 -5.44
N MET A 224 9.02 3.10 -5.62
CA MET A 224 8.42 4.23 -6.33
C MET A 224 8.53 5.54 -5.53
N VAL A 225 8.43 5.46 -4.21
CA VAL A 225 8.49 6.62 -3.29
C VAL A 225 9.94 7.02 -2.97
N TYR A 226 10.84 6.04 -2.86
CA TYR A 226 12.25 6.22 -2.55
C TYR A 226 13.13 5.52 -3.60
N PRO A 227 13.22 6.05 -4.84
CA PRO A 227 13.96 5.42 -5.91
C PRO A 227 15.46 5.32 -5.59
N ASN A 228 16.01 4.10 -5.70
CA ASN A 228 17.43 3.84 -5.53
C ASN A 228 18.24 4.54 -6.65
N ILE A 229 19.00 5.58 -6.28
CA ILE A 229 19.76 6.46 -7.19
C ILE A 229 20.87 5.70 -7.97
N LEU A 230 21.22 4.48 -7.56
CA LEU A 230 22.30 3.67 -8.12
C LEU A 230 22.03 3.06 -9.52
N SER A 231 20.85 3.26 -10.12
CA SER A 231 20.47 2.66 -11.40
C SER A 231 20.72 3.54 -12.65
N HIS A 232 21.47 4.65 -12.54
CA HIS A 232 21.74 5.56 -13.67
C HIS A 232 23.23 5.72 -14.06
N SER A 233 24.17 5.06 -13.39
CA SER A 233 25.58 5.02 -13.79
C SER A 233 25.89 3.81 -14.69
N GLY A 234 25.24 3.72 -15.86
CA GLY A 234 25.27 2.50 -16.68
C GLY A 234 25.18 2.68 -18.21
N MET A 235 25.25 3.90 -18.75
CA MET A 235 25.29 4.11 -20.21
C MET A 235 26.67 4.52 -20.73
N SER A 236 27.33 3.52 -21.34
CA SER A 236 28.29 3.59 -22.45
C SER A 236 28.92 4.95 -22.78
N ARG A 237 30.17 5.14 -22.34
CA ARG A 237 31.15 5.83 -23.21
C ARG A 237 31.78 4.80 -24.15
N LYS A 238 31.20 4.64 -25.34
CA LYS A 238 32.02 4.22 -26.49
C LYS A 238 32.87 5.43 -26.87
N ILE A 239 34.18 5.32 -26.69
CA ILE A 239 35.16 6.22 -27.31
C ILE A 239 35.72 5.43 -28.49
N SER A 240 35.65 6.04 -29.68
CA SER A 240 36.27 5.56 -30.92
C SER A 240 37.72 6.00 -31.01
#